data_AF-A0A7J7JG55-F1
#
_entry.id   AF-A0A7J7JG55-F1
#
_cell.length_a   1.000
_cell.length_b   1.000
_cell.length_c   1.000
_cell.angle_alpha   90.00
_cell.angle_beta   90.00
_cell.angle_gamma   90.00
#
_symmetry.space_group_name_H-M   'P 1'
#
loop_
_entity.id
_entity.type
_entity.pdbx_description
1 polymer ?
#
loop_
_entity_poly.entity_id
_entity_poly.type
_entity_poly.pdbx_seq_one_letter_code
_entity_poly.pdbx_strand_id
1 'polypeptide(L)'
;MQVVLSVDMAPGQKAFIFPYTLASQYRQFHWQWYWKNARSFRFLVYSFVISLPLIMKINKGAHSPGNVEEWKKRREARNHTHFDPPHE
;
A
#
# COMPACT_ATOMS: atom_id res chain seq x y z
N MET A 1 15.89 24.77 -2.30
CA MET A 1 16.69 24.75 -1.04
C MET A 1 17.43 23.42 -0.95
N GLN A 2 18.70 23.38 -1.32
CA GLN A 2 19.60 22.27 -0.99
C GLN A 2 20.59 22.80 0.04
N VAL A 3 20.39 22.45 1.32
CA VAL A 3 21.42 22.62 2.34
C VAL A 3 21.98 21.22 2.59
N VAL A 4 22.90 20.81 1.73
CA VAL A 4 23.69 19.60 1.92
C VAL A 4 25.00 20.08 2.55
N LEU A 5 25.15 19.88 3.85
CA LEU A 5 26.43 19.97 4.54
C LEU A 5 27.29 18.80 4.04
N SER A 6 27.94 18.98 2.89
CA SER A 6 28.89 18.03 2.34
C SER A 6 30.22 18.17 3.10
N VAL A 7 30.41 17.31 4.10
CA VAL A 7 31.73 17.00 4.64
C VAL A 7 32.54 16.37 3.50
N ASP A 8 33.67 16.98 3.16
CA ASP A 8 34.59 16.48 2.14
C ASP A 8 35.06 15.06 2.51
N MET A 9 34.67 14.06 1.72
CA MET A 9 35.10 12.66 1.90
C MET A 9 35.97 12.21 0.73
N ALA A 10 36.98 11.40 1.05
CA ALA A 10 37.96 10.86 0.11
C ALA A 10 37.33 10.06 -1.05
N PRO A 11 37.98 10.01 -2.23
CA PRO A 11 37.46 9.29 -3.39
C PRO A 11 37.27 7.80 -3.06
N GLY A 12 36.02 7.35 -3.08
CA GLY A 12 35.62 5.97 -2.76
C GLY A 12 34.64 5.84 -1.59
N GLN A 13 34.42 6.89 -0.80
CA GLN A 13 33.43 6.87 0.28
C GLN A 13 32.11 7.49 -0.17
N LYS A 14 31.00 6.73 -0.09
CA LYS A 14 29.66 7.28 -0.28
C LYS A 14 29.33 8.15 0.92
N ALA A 15 29.07 9.44 0.68
CA ALA A 15 28.56 10.35 1.71
C ALA A 15 27.36 9.71 2.42
N PHE A 16 27.44 9.65 3.76
CA PHE A 16 26.35 9.14 4.58
C PHE A 16 25.22 10.19 4.60
N ILE A 17 24.24 10.01 3.72
CA ILE A 17 23.06 10.88 3.66
C ILE A 17 22.07 10.38 4.71
N PHE A 18 21.79 11.15 5.77
CA PHE A 18 20.81 10.70 6.74
C PHE A 18 19.44 10.41 6.07
N PRO A 19 18.79 9.28 6.39
CA PRO A 19 17.57 8.83 5.75
C PRO A 19 16.31 9.58 6.22
N TYR A 20 16.34 10.91 6.22
CA TYR A 20 15.16 11.74 6.53
C TYR A 20 14.23 11.92 5.31
N THR A 21 14.65 11.49 4.13
CA THR A 21 13.86 11.53 2.90
C THR A 21 13.63 10.13 2.36
N LEU A 22 12.48 9.89 1.74
CA LEU A 22 12.13 8.59 1.14
C LEU A 22 13.15 8.17 0.06
N ALA A 23 13.69 9.14 -0.67
CA ALA A 23 14.73 8.91 -1.67
C ALA A 23 16.06 8.43 -1.06
N SER A 24 16.49 8.99 0.08
CA SER A 24 17.72 8.55 0.75
C SER A 24 17.56 7.17 1.41
N GLN A 25 16.36 6.85 1.91
CA GLN A 25 16.02 5.51 2.42
C GLN A 25 16.15 4.42 1.34
N TYR A 26 15.55 4.64 0.16
CA TYR A 26 15.62 3.68 -0.94
C TYR A 26 17.04 3.49 -1.48
N ARG A 27 17.84 4.56 -1.52
CA ARG A 27 19.24 4.51 -1.98
C ARG A 27 20.16 3.76 -1.02
N GLN A 28 19.90 3.81 0.28
CA GLN A 28 20.68 3.08 1.27
C GLN A 28 20.29 1.60 1.33
N PHE A 29 18.99 1.31 1.24
CA PHE A 29 18.47 -0.05 1.31
C PHE A 29 17.89 -0.47 -0.03
N HIS A 30 18.79 -0.91 -0.92
CA HIS A 30 18.42 -1.47 -2.20
C HIS A 30 17.39 -2.61 -2.02
N TRP A 31 16.38 -2.69 -2.89
CA TRP A 31 15.33 -3.72 -2.83
C TRP A 31 15.87 -5.14 -2.66
N GLN A 32 16.95 -5.47 -3.36
CA GLN A 32 17.61 -6.78 -3.27
C GLN A 32 18.18 -7.08 -1.87
N TRP A 33 18.61 -6.04 -1.13
CA TRP A 33 19.11 -6.19 0.23
C TRP A 33 17.99 -6.58 1.20
N TYR A 34 16.79 -6.03 1.05
CA TYR A 34 15.62 -6.43 1.84
C TYR A 34 15.25 -7.91 1.62
N TRP A 35 15.29 -8.39 0.38
CA TRP A 35 15.03 -9.80 0.08
C TRP A 35 16.02 -10.76 0.73
N LYS A 36 17.30 -10.40 0.82
CA LYS A 36 18.34 -11.24 1.42
C LYS A 36 18.32 -11.18 2.96
N ASN A 37 18.23 -9.99 3.54
CA ASN A 37 18.47 -9.77 4.96
C ASN A 37 17.19 -9.72 5.80
N ALA A 38 16.08 -9.19 5.27
CA ALA A 38 14.83 -9.07 6.02
C ALA A 38 13.98 -10.34 5.87
N ARG A 39 13.97 -11.18 6.91
CA ARG A 39 13.12 -12.39 6.96
C ARG A 39 11.62 -12.04 7.00
N SER A 40 11.26 -11.01 7.78
CA SER A 40 9.89 -10.49 7.87
C SER A 40 9.37 -10.02 6.51
N PHE A 41 10.21 -9.34 5.74
CA PHE A 41 9.86 -8.85 4.40
C PHE A 41 9.49 -9.98 3.45
N ARG A 42 10.27 -11.08 3.44
CA ARG A 42 9.96 -12.27 2.64
C ARG A 42 8.62 -12.89 3.02
N PHE A 43 8.37 -13.08 4.31
CA PHE A 43 7.09 -13.63 4.76
C PHE A 43 5.91 -12.73 4.40
N LEU A 44 6.05 -11.41 4.51
CA LEU A 44 5.01 -10.48 4.10
C LEU A 44 4.66 -10.65 2.62
N VAL A 45 5.68 -10.73 1.74
CA VAL A 45 5.44 -10.93 0.31
C VAL A 45 4.82 -12.30 0.05
N TYR A 46 5.31 -13.38 0.67
CA TYR A 46 4.72 -14.70 0.51
C TYR A 46 3.28 -14.78 1.00
N SER A 47 2.97 -14.20 2.16
CA SER A 47 1.62 -14.14 2.70
C SER A 47 0.68 -13.38 1.77
N PHE A 48 1.14 -12.28 1.16
CA PHE A 48 0.35 -11.51 0.20
C PHE A 48 0.08 -12.30 -1.08
N VAL A 49 1.10 -12.97 -1.62
CA VAL A 49 0.97 -13.82 -2.83
C VAL A 49 0.04 -15.00 -2.58
N ILE A 50 0.10 -15.63 -1.41
CA ILE A 50 -0.76 -16.76 -1.05
C ILE A 50 -2.20 -16.31 -0.76
N SER A 51 -2.40 -15.13 -0.16
CA SER A 51 -3.75 -14.63 0.15
C SER A 51 -4.47 -14.03 -1.07
N LEU A 52 -3.73 -13.53 -2.05
CA LEU A 52 -4.25 -12.99 -3.32
C LEU A 52 -5.30 -13.90 -4.00
N PRO A 53 -5.02 -15.18 -4.32
CA PRO A 53 -6.01 -16.04 -4.97
C PRO A 53 -7.24 -16.31 -4.10
N LEU A 54 -7.10 -16.34 -2.78
CA LEU A 54 -8.22 -16.50 -1.85
C LEU A 54 -9.14 -15.28 -1.92
N ILE A 55 -8.56 -14.09 -1.82
CA ILE A 55 -9.30 -12.82 -1.88
C ILE A 55 -9.96 -12.66 -3.26
N MET A 56 -9.28 -13.04 -4.35
CA MET A 56 -9.86 -12.99 -5.70
C MET A 56 -11.12 -13.85 -5.82
N LYS A 57 -11.13 -15.07 -5.24
CA LYS A 57 -12.31 -15.94 -5.25
C LYS A 57 -13.48 -15.34 -4.47
N ILE A 58 -13.19 -14.80 -3.28
CA ILE A 58 -14.19 -14.14 -2.44
C ILE A 58 -14.78 -12.92 -3.16
N ASN A 59 -13.92 -12.07 -3.74
CA ASN A 59 -14.34 -10.91 -4.52
C ASN A 59 -15.22 -11.31 -5.72
N LYS A 60 -14.88 -12.38 -6.43
CA LYS A 60 -15.71 -12.87 -7.54
C LYS A 60 -17.12 -13.28 -7.07
N GLY A 61 -17.24 -13.91 -5.90
CA GLY A 61 -18.54 -14.23 -5.31
C GLY A 61 -19.32 -12.99 -4.87
N ALA A 62 -18.65 -12.04 -4.23
CA ALA A 62 -19.23 -10.77 -3.82
C ALA A 62 -19.68 -9.91 -5.01
N HIS A 63 -19.03 -10.01 -6.17
CA HIS A 63 -19.40 -9.29 -7.39
C HIS A 63 -20.31 -10.08 -8.35
N SER A 64 -21.06 -11.06 -7.84
CA SER A 64 -22.12 -11.70 -8.62
C SER A 64 -23.16 -10.67 -9.10
N PRO A 65 -23.70 -10.80 -10.34
CA PRO A 65 -24.56 -9.78 -10.93
C PRO A 65 -25.79 -9.46 -10.07
N GLY A 66 -26.41 -10.50 -9.48
CA GLY A 66 -27.54 -10.32 -8.56
C GLY A 66 -27.18 -9.54 -7.29
N ASN A 67 -26.02 -9.79 -6.69
CA ASN A 67 -25.57 -9.07 -5.51
C ASN A 67 -25.26 -7.60 -5.85
N VAL A 68 -24.64 -7.34 -7.01
CA VAL A 68 -24.36 -5.96 -7.46
C VAL A 68 -25.66 -5.15 -7.63
N GLU A 69 -26.70 -5.75 -8.20
CA GLU A 69 -28.01 -5.13 -8.36
C GLU A 69 -28.70 -4.89 -7.01
N GLU A 70 -28.65 -5.86 -6.09
CA GLU A 70 -29.19 -5.70 -4.74
C GLU A 70 -28.48 -4.58 -3.97
N TRP A 71 -27.14 -4.55 -4.00
CA TRP A 71 -26.36 -3.49 -3.36
C TRP A 71 -26.52 -2.13 -4.03
N LYS A 72 -26.88 -2.09 -5.32
CA LYS A 72 -27.26 -0.85 -6.00
C LYS A 72 -28.58 -0.33 -5.44
N LYS A 73 -29.62 -1.16 -5.38
CA LYS A 73 -30.93 -0.82 -4.77
C LYS A 73 -30.79 -0.36 -3.32
N ARG A 74 -30.00 -1.08 -2.51
CA ARG A 74 -29.72 -0.71 -1.11
C ARG A 74 -28.98 0.61 -0.98
N ARG A 75 -28.09 0.97 -1.92
CA ARG A 75 -27.40 2.27 -1.90
C ARG A 75 -28.33 3.40 -2.31
N GLU A 76 -29.17 3.17 -3.31
CA GLU A 76 -30.18 4.14 -3.75
C GLU A 76 -31.19 4.42 -2.61
N ALA A 77 -31.64 3.39 -1.90
CA ALA A 77 -32.51 3.54 -0.73
C ALA A 77 -31.84 4.25 0.47
N ARG A 78 -30.51 4.20 0.57
CA ARG A 78 -29.74 4.91 1.61
C ARG A 78 -29.38 6.34 1.23
N ASN A 79 -29.54 6.75 -0.02
CA ASN A 79 -29.29 8.12 -0.43
C ASN A 79 -30.45 9.00 0.05
N HIS A 80 -30.38 9.40 1.31
CA HIS A 80 -31.23 10.41 1.89
C HIS A 80 -30.44 11.72 1.90
N THR A 81 -31.08 12.79 1.45
CA THR A 81 -30.63 14.14 1.78
C THR A 81 -30.84 14.36 3.27
N HIS A 82 -30.10 15.31 3.87
CA HIS A 82 -30.21 15.61 5.30
C HIS A 82 -31.65 15.93 5.78
N PHE A 83 -32.54 16.30 4.84
CA PHE A 83 -33.91 16.73 5.10
C PHE A 83 -34.98 15.72 4.71
N ASP A 84 -34.61 14.54 4.22
CA ASP A 84 -35.60 13.50 3.90
C ASP A 84 -36.13 12.87 5.20
N PRO A 85 -37.44 12.58 5.29
CA PRO A 85 -38.00 11.90 6.45
C PRO A 85 -37.37 10.49 6.59
N PRO A 86 -37.21 9.98 7.82
CA PRO A 86 -36.62 8.66 8.04
C PRO A 86 -37.42 7.60 7.25
N HIS A 87 -36.74 6.91 6.35
CA HIS A 87 -37.31 5.74 5.67
C HIS A 87 -37.47 4.61 6.70
N GLU A 88 -38.64 3.97 6.75
CA GLU A 88 -38.90 2.78 7.60
C GLU A 88 -37.94 1.62 7.30
#